data_AF-A0A660ZVL7-F1
#
_entry.id   AF-A0A660ZVL7-F1
#
_cell.length_a   1.000
_cell.length_b   1.000
_cell.length_c   1.000
_cell.angle_alpha   90.00
_cell.angle_beta   90.00
_cell.angle_gamma   90.00
#
_symmetry.space_group_name_H-M   'P 1'
#
loop_
_entity.id
_entity.type
_entity.pdbx_description
1 polymer ?
#
loop_
_entity_poly.entity_id
_entity_poly.type
_entity_poly.pdbx_seq_one_letter_code
_entity_poly.pdbx_strand_id
1 'polypeptide(L)'
;MKSATPFAALLILFVVQPALAQVLVAHPDHFSIPLGEPLLVEFYGVLENDTLDDESAGELGATAELVTDVDFGSLVLNADGSFTYSPGVDFDGSDEFVYRASFGSVTSEAVVTLSACSGGPDVYTCWSESAFLDIVNASGYITFQEGFEDDLVWGDART
;
A
#
# COMPACT_ATOMS: atom_id res chain seq x y z
N MET A 1 -14.66 -58.82 49.83
CA MET A 1 -14.20 -58.50 48.45
C MET A 1 -14.37 -56.99 48.28
N LYS A 2 -13.30 -56.24 48.00
CA LYS A 2 -13.34 -54.77 47.97
C LYS A 2 -13.36 -54.33 46.50
N SER A 3 -14.50 -53.81 46.04
CA SER A 3 -14.66 -53.38 44.65
C SER A 3 -13.83 -52.11 44.40
N ALA A 4 -13.02 -52.10 43.34
CA ALA A 4 -12.29 -50.91 42.91
C ALA A 4 -13.07 -50.23 41.77
N THR A 5 -13.42 -48.96 41.96
CA THR A 5 -14.05 -48.15 40.91
C THR A 5 -13.01 -47.80 39.85
N PRO A 6 -13.22 -48.12 38.56
CA PRO A 6 -12.29 -47.72 37.51
C PRO A 6 -12.37 -46.21 37.29
N PHE A 7 -11.24 -45.52 37.34
CA PHE A 7 -11.14 -44.15 36.83
C PHE A 7 -11.13 -44.21 35.30
N ALA A 8 -12.09 -43.54 34.66
CA ALA A 8 -12.07 -43.34 33.22
C ALA A 8 -10.97 -42.32 32.87
N ALA A 9 -9.97 -42.75 32.10
CA ALA A 9 -8.97 -41.84 31.57
C ALA A 9 -9.58 -41.02 30.43
N LEU A 10 -9.72 -39.70 30.61
CA LEU A 10 -10.14 -38.80 29.55
C LEU A 10 -8.98 -38.61 28.56
N LEU A 11 -9.04 -39.29 27.42
CA LEU A 11 -8.07 -39.11 26.35
C LEU A 11 -8.32 -37.76 25.66
N ILE A 12 -7.56 -36.74 26.04
CA ILE A 12 -7.53 -35.47 25.32
C ILE A 12 -6.78 -35.70 24.01
N LEU A 13 -7.53 -35.94 22.93
CA LEU A 13 -6.98 -36.05 21.59
C LEU A 13 -6.60 -34.65 21.09
N PHE A 14 -5.33 -34.28 21.20
CA PHE A 14 -4.79 -33.13 20.47
C PHE A 14 -4.76 -33.46 18.98
N VAL A 15 -5.83 -33.07 18.28
CA VAL A 15 -5.82 -33.02 16.82
C VAL A 15 -4.96 -31.83 16.42
N VAL A 16 -3.71 -32.09 16.06
CA VAL A 16 -2.89 -31.08 15.37
C VAL A 16 -3.51 -30.88 14.00
N GLN A 17 -4.36 -29.85 13.86
CA GLN A 17 -4.80 -29.42 12.55
C GLN A 17 -3.56 -28.96 11.78
N PRO A 18 -3.32 -29.44 10.55
CA PRO A 18 -2.26 -28.88 9.74
C PRO A 18 -2.58 -27.41 9.50
N ALA A 19 -1.62 -26.53 9.77
CA ALA A 19 -1.71 -25.16 9.26
C ALA A 19 -1.84 -25.24 7.74
N LEU A 20 -2.72 -24.42 7.17
CA LEU A 20 -2.76 -24.25 5.72
C LEU A 20 -1.41 -23.66 5.28
N ALA A 21 -0.98 -24.02 4.06
CA ALA A 21 0.17 -23.34 3.47
C ALA A 21 -0.24 -21.91 3.15
N GLN A 22 0.52 -20.94 3.66
CA GLN A 22 0.23 -19.52 3.46
C GLN A 22 0.31 -19.18 1.97
N VAL A 23 -0.58 -18.30 1.51
CA VAL A 23 -0.64 -17.80 0.14
C VAL A 23 -0.40 -16.30 0.17
N LEU A 24 0.74 -15.88 -0.39
CA LEU A 24 1.09 -14.48 -0.60
C LEU A 24 0.85 -14.12 -2.08
N VAL A 25 0.03 -13.10 -2.32
CA VAL A 25 -0.28 -12.58 -3.65
C VAL A 25 0.18 -11.14 -3.72
N ALA A 26 1.20 -10.90 -4.55
CA ALA A 26 1.61 -9.55 -4.92
C ALA A 26 0.68 -9.03 -6.03
N HIS A 27 0.15 -7.82 -5.89
CA HIS A 27 -0.71 -7.19 -6.88
C HIS A 27 0.04 -6.09 -7.65
N PRO A 28 -0.25 -5.88 -8.96
CA PRO A 28 0.41 -4.82 -9.73
C PRO A 28 -0.05 -3.42 -9.29
N ASP A 29 0.90 -2.49 -9.21
CA ASP A 29 0.68 -1.11 -8.76
C ASP A 29 0.72 -0.10 -9.90
N HIS A 30 0.08 1.04 -9.70
CA HIS A 30 0.24 2.23 -10.54
C HIS A 30 0.41 3.48 -9.68
N PHE A 31 1.48 4.25 -9.93
CA PHE A 31 1.70 5.54 -9.28
C PHE A 31 1.92 6.66 -10.30
N SER A 32 1.39 7.84 -9.98
CA SER A 32 1.58 9.06 -10.78
C SER A 32 2.75 9.88 -10.22
N ILE A 33 3.72 10.20 -11.07
CA ILE A 33 4.90 11.00 -10.71
C ILE A 33 4.56 12.49 -10.90
N PRO A 34 4.77 13.34 -9.88
CA PRO A 34 4.53 14.77 -9.99
C PRO A 34 5.54 15.46 -10.92
N LEU A 35 5.12 16.54 -11.59
CA LEU A 35 5.98 17.23 -12.55
C LEU A 35 7.15 17.95 -11.85
N GLY A 36 8.38 17.50 -12.13
CA GLY A 36 9.61 18.17 -11.71
C GLY A 36 10.07 17.90 -10.27
N GLU A 37 9.39 17.00 -9.55
CA GLU A 37 9.75 16.58 -8.19
C GLU A 37 9.83 15.05 -8.08
N PRO A 38 10.61 14.48 -7.14
CA PRO A 38 10.59 13.05 -6.86
C PRO A 38 9.22 12.59 -6.36
N LEU A 39 8.82 11.39 -6.75
CA LEU A 39 7.71 10.67 -6.13
C LEU A 39 8.20 10.05 -4.81
N LEU A 40 7.47 10.30 -3.73
CA LEU A 40 7.63 9.66 -2.43
C LEU A 40 6.35 8.89 -2.11
N VAL A 41 6.46 7.59 -1.90
CA VAL A 41 5.36 6.72 -1.45
C VAL A 41 5.71 6.20 -0.07
N GLU A 42 4.91 6.61 0.92
CA GLU A 42 5.05 6.19 2.33
C GLU A 42 4.15 4.98 2.64
N PHE A 43 4.28 4.45 3.87
CA PHE A 43 3.38 3.47 4.51
C PHE A 43 2.89 2.29 3.64
N TYR A 44 3.60 1.15 3.74
CA TYR A 44 3.39 -0.08 2.95
C TYR A 44 3.60 0.05 1.43
N GLY A 45 3.25 1.16 0.80
CA GLY A 45 3.54 1.44 -0.61
C GLY A 45 3.15 0.29 -1.54
N VAL A 46 4.14 -0.39 -2.14
CA VAL A 46 3.90 -1.54 -3.04
C VAL A 46 3.26 -2.76 -2.35
N LEU A 47 3.22 -2.80 -1.01
CA LEU A 47 2.60 -3.87 -0.21
C LEU A 47 1.19 -3.52 0.28
N GLU A 48 0.66 -2.34 -0.08
CA GLU A 48 -0.63 -1.86 0.46
C GLU A 48 -1.82 -2.67 -0.06
N ASN A 49 -1.79 -3.05 -1.34
CA ASN A 49 -2.83 -3.86 -1.99
C ASN A 49 -2.55 -5.38 -1.98
N ASP A 50 -1.41 -5.80 -1.45
CA ASP A 50 -0.98 -7.20 -1.37
C ASP A 50 -1.76 -7.99 -0.33
N THR A 51 -1.98 -9.28 -0.59
CA THR A 51 -2.69 -10.17 0.34
C THR A 51 -1.87 -11.36 0.80
N LEU A 52 -1.97 -11.66 2.10
CA LEU A 52 -1.48 -12.87 2.75
C LEU A 52 -2.66 -13.60 3.39
N ASP A 53 -3.04 -14.75 2.82
CA ASP A 53 -4.23 -15.51 3.23
C ASP A 53 -5.52 -14.65 3.26
N ASP A 54 -5.71 -13.81 2.23
CA ASP A 54 -6.80 -12.82 2.02
C ASP A 54 -6.80 -11.59 2.96
N GLU A 55 -5.83 -11.45 3.87
CA GLU A 55 -5.63 -10.26 4.74
C GLU A 55 -4.48 -9.36 4.22
N SER A 56 -4.36 -8.10 4.65
CA SER A 56 -3.29 -7.18 4.17
C SER A 56 -1.89 -7.70 4.47
N ALA A 57 -1.07 -7.88 3.43
CA ALA A 57 0.29 -8.36 3.58
C ALA A 57 1.20 -7.34 4.28
N GLY A 58 1.06 -6.05 3.96
CA GLY A 58 1.79 -4.95 4.60
C GLY A 58 1.54 -4.90 6.12
N GLU A 59 0.28 -4.91 6.56
CA GLU A 59 -0.08 -4.91 7.98
C GLU A 59 0.42 -6.15 8.74
N LEU A 60 0.45 -7.31 8.07
CA LEU A 60 0.96 -8.56 8.63
C LEU A 60 2.51 -8.64 8.64
N GLY A 61 3.22 -7.65 8.08
CA GLY A 61 4.67 -7.57 8.09
C GLY A 61 5.35 -8.37 6.98
N ALA A 62 4.72 -8.46 5.81
CA ALA A 62 5.43 -8.79 4.57
C ALA A 62 6.52 -7.74 4.28
N THR A 63 7.47 -8.11 3.41
CA THR A 63 8.59 -7.25 3.05
C THR A 63 8.80 -7.20 1.54
N ALA A 64 9.26 -6.06 1.03
CA ALA A 64 9.56 -5.86 -0.39
C ALA A 64 11.07 -5.95 -0.68
N GLU A 65 11.42 -6.51 -1.84
CA GLU A 65 12.78 -6.53 -2.39
C GLU A 65 12.75 -6.15 -3.88
N LEU A 66 13.67 -5.30 -4.33
CA LEU A 66 13.77 -4.91 -5.74
C LEU A 66 14.34 -6.05 -6.59
N VAL A 67 13.63 -6.44 -7.65
CA VAL A 67 14.02 -7.53 -8.57
C VAL A 67 14.58 -6.98 -9.88
N THR A 68 13.88 -6.00 -10.45
CA THR A 68 14.28 -5.27 -11.67
C THR A 68 14.13 -3.79 -11.37
N ASP A 69 15.17 -3.01 -11.62
CA ASP A 69 15.21 -1.56 -11.41
C ASP A 69 14.57 -0.78 -12.59
N VAL A 70 14.34 0.51 -12.39
CA VAL A 70 13.77 1.45 -13.37
C VAL A 70 14.74 1.79 -14.51
N ASP A 71 14.23 2.15 -15.69
CA ASP A 71 15.03 2.47 -16.89
C ASP A 71 15.29 4.00 -17.08
N PHE A 72 14.41 4.87 -16.56
CA PHE A 72 14.38 6.31 -16.85
C PHE A 72 14.51 7.20 -15.60
N GLY A 73 14.86 6.64 -14.45
CA GLY A 73 15.09 7.38 -13.20
C GLY A 73 16.06 6.70 -12.26
N SER A 74 15.89 6.96 -10.96
CA SER A 74 16.55 6.20 -9.90
C SER A 74 15.55 5.89 -8.78
N LEU A 75 15.44 4.62 -8.41
CA LEU A 75 14.54 4.12 -7.40
C LEU A 75 15.31 3.75 -6.12
N VAL A 76 14.69 3.99 -4.96
CA VAL A 76 15.08 3.41 -3.66
C VAL A 76 13.85 2.79 -3.04
N LEU A 77 13.74 1.45 -3.12
CA LEU A 77 12.70 0.66 -2.48
C LEU A 77 13.18 0.17 -1.10
N ASN A 78 12.38 0.42 -0.07
CA ASN A 78 12.63 -0.04 1.29
C ASN A 78 11.94 -1.39 1.56
N ALA A 79 12.42 -2.11 2.57
CA ALA A 79 11.87 -3.41 2.93
C ALA A 79 10.42 -3.35 3.46
N ASP A 80 9.95 -2.18 3.92
CA ASP A 80 8.57 -1.95 4.34
C ASP A 80 7.62 -1.59 3.17
N GLY A 81 8.11 -1.66 1.93
CA GLY A 81 7.35 -1.36 0.71
C GLY A 81 7.23 0.13 0.36
N SER A 82 7.66 1.03 1.25
CA SER A 82 7.82 2.45 0.92
C SER A 82 8.94 2.66 -0.10
N PHE A 83 8.84 3.67 -0.95
CA PHE A 83 9.90 3.98 -1.91
C PHE A 83 10.00 5.45 -2.28
N THR A 84 11.18 5.83 -2.78
CA THR A 84 11.41 7.12 -3.46
C THR A 84 11.83 6.85 -4.90
N TYR A 85 11.16 7.50 -5.85
CA TYR A 85 11.56 7.49 -7.26
C TYR A 85 11.90 8.92 -7.71
N SER A 86 13.10 9.10 -8.24
CA SER A 86 13.52 10.36 -8.86
C SER A 86 13.55 10.20 -10.39
N PRO A 87 12.64 10.83 -11.15
CA PRO A 87 12.68 10.78 -12.61
C PRO A 87 13.95 11.41 -13.17
N GLY A 88 14.38 10.93 -14.34
CA GLY A 88 15.38 11.61 -15.17
C GLY A 88 14.92 12.99 -15.64
N VAL A 89 15.89 13.79 -16.12
CA VAL A 89 15.62 15.09 -16.72
C VAL A 89 14.70 14.93 -17.94
N ASP A 90 13.68 15.79 -18.03
CA ASP A 90 12.68 15.82 -19.11
C ASP A 90 11.84 14.52 -19.26
N PHE A 91 11.68 13.73 -18.19
CA PHE A 91 10.79 12.56 -18.19
C PHE A 91 9.31 12.95 -18.38
N ASP A 92 8.69 12.46 -19.46
CA ASP A 92 7.31 12.73 -19.86
C ASP A 92 6.46 11.46 -20.12
N GLY A 93 7.02 10.28 -19.84
CA GLY A 93 6.45 8.98 -20.20
C GLY A 93 6.10 8.07 -19.02
N SER A 94 6.31 6.77 -19.20
CA SER A 94 6.14 5.73 -18.18
C SER A 94 7.47 5.03 -17.90
N ASP A 95 7.63 4.54 -16.67
CA ASP A 95 8.73 3.71 -16.22
C ASP A 95 8.16 2.51 -15.44
N GLU A 96 8.90 1.42 -15.34
CA GLU A 96 8.41 0.18 -14.70
C GLU A 96 9.51 -0.45 -13.84
N PHE A 97 9.14 -1.01 -12.69
CA PHE A 97 10.02 -1.85 -11.89
C PHE A 97 9.29 -3.10 -11.38
N VAL A 98 10.06 -4.11 -10.97
CA VAL A 98 9.52 -5.36 -10.42
C VAL A 98 9.99 -5.52 -8.99
N TYR A 99 9.07 -5.76 -8.06
CA TYR A 99 9.39 -6.10 -6.67
C TYR A 99 8.98 -7.54 -6.35
N ARG A 100 9.57 -8.08 -5.28
CA ARG A 100 9.20 -9.34 -4.67
C ARG A 100 8.69 -9.10 -3.25
N ALA A 101 7.40 -9.33 -3.04
CA ALA A 101 6.82 -9.49 -1.71
C ALA A 101 7.35 -10.79 -1.08
N SER A 102 7.68 -10.75 0.21
CA SER A 102 8.20 -11.89 0.98
C SER A 102 7.61 -11.92 2.39
N PHE A 103 7.06 -13.07 2.79
CA PHE A 103 6.65 -13.35 4.17
C PHE A 103 7.15 -14.74 4.60
N GLY A 104 8.08 -14.78 5.55
CA GLY A 104 8.68 -16.03 6.02
C GLY A 104 9.41 -16.80 4.92
N SER A 105 8.75 -17.81 4.34
CA SER A 105 9.27 -18.61 3.21
C SER A 105 8.40 -18.56 1.95
N VAL A 106 7.34 -17.75 1.94
CA VAL A 106 6.51 -17.53 0.74
C VAL A 106 6.86 -16.19 0.11
N THR A 107 6.85 -16.16 -1.22
CA THR A 107 7.25 -15.00 -2.03
C THR A 107 6.35 -14.87 -3.25
N SER A 108 6.09 -13.64 -3.67
CA SER A 108 5.28 -13.29 -4.83
C SER A 108 5.91 -12.08 -5.54
N GLU A 109 5.77 -11.95 -6.86
CA GLU A 109 6.39 -10.86 -7.63
C GLU A 109 5.33 -10.11 -8.44
N ALA A 110 5.40 -8.78 -8.45
CA ALA A 110 4.49 -7.91 -9.20
C ALA A 110 5.22 -6.74 -9.86
N VAL A 111 4.56 -6.14 -10.85
CA VAL A 111 5.05 -5.01 -11.64
C VAL A 111 4.45 -3.72 -11.09
N VAL A 112 5.29 -2.72 -10.87
CA VAL A 112 4.88 -1.35 -10.54
C VAL A 112 5.04 -0.49 -11.78
N THR A 113 3.94 0.14 -12.21
CA THR A 113 3.94 1.11 -13.29
C THR A 113 4.03 2.52 -12.71
N LEU A 114 5.04 3.27 -13.11
CA LEU A 114 5.19 4.69 -12.80
C LEU A 114 4.83 5.50 -14.05
N SER A 115 4.08 6.59 -13.90
CA SER A 115 3.68 7.43 -15.05
C SER A 115 3.83 8.91 -14.74
N ALA A 116 4.45 9.67 -15.64
CA ALA A 116 4.50 11.12 -15.55
C ALA A 116 3.06 11.67 -15.51
N CYS A 117 2.77 12.49 -14.50
CA CYS A 117 1.49 13.17 -14.45
C CYS A 117 1.42 14.20 -15.58
N SER A 118 0.68 13.86 -16.64
CA SER A 118 0.41 14.77 -17.75
C SER A 118 -0.57 15.85 -17.30
N GLY A 119 -0.04 16.90 -16.67
CA GLY A 119 -0.82 18.08 -16.32
C GLY A 119 -1.53 18.63 -17.56
N GLY A 120 -2.85 18.72 -17.49
CA GLY A 120 -3.62 19.58 -18.37
C GLY A 120 -3.33 21.06 -18.06
N PRO A 121 -4.20 22.00 -18.49
CA PRO A 121 -4.12 23.38 -17.98
C PRO A 121 -4.23 23.46 -16.44
N ASP A 122 -4.77 22.42 -15.80
CA ASP A 122 -4.99 22.32 -14.36
C ASP A 122 -3.91 21.43 -13.71
N VAL A 123 -2.86 22.05 -13.20
CA VAL A 123 -1.63 21.43 -12.64
C VAL A 123 -1.86 20.64 -11.32
N TYR A 124 -3.07 20.67 -10.76
CA TYR A 124 -3.37 20.17 -9.41
C TYR A 124 -3.75 18.68 -9.31
N THR A 125 -3.88 17.94 -10.41
CA THR A 125 -4.38 16.55 -10.40
C THR A 125 -3.38 15.49 -9.91
N CYS A 126 -2.12 15.86 -9.66
CA CYS A 126 -1.03 14.92 -9.36
C CYS A 126 -0.81 14.65 -7.86
N TRP A 127 -1.46 15.42 -6.98
CA TRP A 127 -1.14 15.50 -5.54
C TRP A 127 -2.37 15.40 -4.63
N SER A 128 -3.40 14.65 -5.05
CA SER A 128 -4.53 14.36 -4.17
C SER A 128 -5.16 12.99 -4.46
N GLU A 129 -5.32 12.18 -3.41
CA GLU A 129 -6.19 10.99 -3.39
C GLU A 129 -7.68 11.33 -3.58
N SER A 130 -8.01 12.60 -3.78
CA SER A 130 -9.35 13.07 -4.10
C SER A 130 -9.27 14.26 -5.04
N ALA A 131 -9.15 13.96 -6.34
CA ALA A 131 -9.65 14.86 -7.37
C ALA A 131 -11.18 14.91 -7.23
N PHE A 132 -11.67 15.68 -6.25
CA PHE A 132 -13.07 16.06 -6.18
C PHE A 132 -13.42 16.73 -7.51
N LEU A 133 -14.36 16.14 -8.24
CA LEU A 133 -14.84 16.72 -9.47
C LEU A 133 -15.48 18.07 -9.13
N ASP A 134 -14.80 19.16 -9.50
CA ASP A 134 -15.32 20.52 -9.37
C ASP A 134 -16.60 20.64 -10.20
N ILE A 135 -17.75 20.41 -9.57
CA ILE A 135 -19.05 20.71 -10.16
C ILE A 135 -19.19 22.23 -10.14
N VAL A 136 -18.69 22.86 -11.20
CA VAL A 136 -19.03 24.23 -11.55
C VAL A 136 -20.56 24.27 -11.68
N ASN A 137 -21.23 24.80 -10.65
CA ASN A 137 -22.65 25.08 -10.73
C ASN A 137 -22.90 26.09 -11.85
N ALA A 138 -24.15 26.15 -12.35
CA ALA A 138 -24.50 27.02 -13.49
C ALA A 138 -24.29 28.54 -13.26
N SER A 139 -23.84 28.94 -12.06
CA SER A 139 -23.51 30.31 -11.67
C SER A 139 -22.00 30.58 -11.58
N GLY A 140 -21.13 29.59 -11.84
CA GLY A 140 -19.67 29.78 -11.91
C GLY A 140 -18.94 29.94 -10.57
N TYR A 141 -19.53 29.49 -9.46
CA TYR A 141 -18.88 29.51 -8.14
C TYR A 141 -18.48 28.11 -7.69
N ILE A 142 -17.25 27.96 -7.22
CA ILE A 142 -16.77 26.78 -6.47
C ILE A 142 -17.43 26.82 -5.08
N THR A 143 -17.97 25.69 -4.64
CA THR A 143 -18.53 25.52 -3.29
C THR A 143 -17.80 24.39 -2.58
N PHE A 144 -16.94 24.73 -1.62
CA PHE A 144 -16.32 23.74 -0.74
C PHE A 144 -17.40 23.05 0.10
N GLN A 145 -17.44 21.72 0.06
CA GLN A 145 -18.10 20.91 1.08
C GLN A 145 -17.03 20.23 1.92
N GLU A 146 -16.84 20.74 3.13
CA GLU A 146 -15.92 20.15 4.12
C GLU A 146 -16.53 18.86 4.68
N GLY A 147 -15.72 17.81 4.79
CA GLY A 147 -16.19 16.53 5.31
C GLY A 147 -15.18 15.40 5.18
N PHE A 148 -14.22 15.35 6.11
CA PHE A 148 -13.98 14.18 6.98
C PHE A 148 -13.28 14.67 8.26
N GLU A 149 -13.89 14.40 9.42
CA GLU A 149 -13.38 14.68 10.78
C GLU A 149 -12.33 13.60 11.14
N ASP A 150 -11.27 13.75 11.94
CA ASP A 150 -11.07 14.29 13.31
C ASP A 150 -9.57 14.69 13.46
N ASP A 151 -9.06 15.39 14.49
CA ASP A 151 -9.54 16.46 15.38
C ASP A 151 -8.30 17.00 16.18
N LEU A 152 -8.47 18.08 16.94
CA LEU A 152 -7.64 18.58 18.05
C LEU A 152 -6.22 19.13 17.79
N VAL A 153 -6.16 20.46 17.63
CA VAL A 153 -5.37 21.30 18.57
C VAL A 153 -6.22 22.47 19.06
N TRP A 154 -6.61 22.44 20.34
CA TRP A 154 -7.20 23.60 21.02
C TRP A 154 -6.11 24.57 21.50
N GLY A 155 -6.17 25.82 21.06
CA GLY A 155 -5.52 26.95 21.73
C GLY A 155 -4.74 27.92 20.83
N ASP A 156 -5.37 29.04 20.43
CA ASP A 156 -5.26 30.30 21.20
C ASP A 156 -6.15 31.39 20.59
N ALA A 157 -7.14 31.90 21.34
CA ALA A 157 -7.94 33.02 20.91
C ALA A 157 -7.21 34.34 21.20
N ARG A 158 -6.68 35.01 20.16
CA ARG A 158 -6.21 36.40 20.24
C ARG A 158 -7.00 37.33 19.32
N THR A 159 -8.03 37.95 19.88
CA THR A 159 -8.45 39.35 19.66
C THR A 159 -9.32 39.81 20.82
#